data_AF-A0A923YTR8-F1
#
_entry.id   AF-A0A923YTR8-F1
#
_cell.length_a   1.000
_cell.length_b   1.000
_cell.length_c   1.000
_cell.angle_alpha   90.00
_cell.angle_beta   90.00
_cell.angle_gamma   90.00
#
_symmetry.space_group_name_H-M   'P 1'
#
loop_
_entity.id
_entity.type
_entity.pdbx_description
1 polymer ?
#
loop_
_entity_poly.entity_id
_entity_poly.type
_entity_poly.pdbx_seq_one_letter_code
_entity_poly.pdbx_strand_id
1 'polypeptide(L)'
;MKKIMLFLICLQMISCHKKKLTEVVEVPLPIKEEKIEIGDPDDVKAVEGAFELQKLSFKYSALEPNIDALTMETHYAKHYLNYTNNLNTNLTGTELQNNAIENILKKLELNNADLRNNAGGYYNHTLYFDNLSSKSTVPQDTLASAINK
;
A
#
# COMPACT_ATOMS: atom_id res chain seq x y z
N MET A 1 76.88 -27.54 -13.95
CA MET A 1 77.65 -28.42 -13.02
C MET A 1 77.23 -28.12 -11.59
N LYS A 2 76.74 -29.14 -10.85
CA LYS A 2 76.87 -29.41 -9.39
C LYS A 2 76.47 -28.27 -8.41
N LYS A 3 75.68 -28.42 -7.34
CA LYS A 3 75.11 -29.52 -6.52
C LYS A 3 74.03 -28.85 -5.61
N ILE A 4 72.82 -29.38 -5.46
CA ILE A 4 72.31 -30.23 -4.36
C ILE A 4 72.71 -29.77 -2.94
N MET A 5 71.70 -29.41 -2.13
CA MET A 5 71.49 -29.63 -0.67
C MET A 5 70.68 -28.45 -0.10
N LEU A 6 69.71 -28.57 0.80
CA LEU A 6 69.19 -29.66 1.60
C LEU A 6 67.93 -29.07 2.26
N PHE A 7 66.87 -29.86 2.35
CA PHE A 7 65.68 -29.58 3.14
C PHE A 7 66.07 -29.21 4.57
N LEU A 8 65.65 -28.04 5.06
CA LEU A 8 65.51 -27.79 6.50
C LEU A 8 64.14 -27.15 6.72
N ILE A 9 63.19 -28.01 7.08
CA ILE A 9 61.86 -27.65 7.56
C ILE A 9 62.07 -26.90 8.88
N CYS A 10 62.08 -25.57 8.81
CA CYS A 10 61.98 -24.73 10.00
C CYS A 10 60.49 -24.66 10.35
N LEU A 11 60.09 -25.52 11.30
CA LEU A 11 58.76 -25.55 11.90
C LEU A 11 58.48 -24.17 12.50
N GLN A 12 57.75 -23.33 11.75
CA GLN A 12 57.34 -22.02 12.24
C GLN A 12 56.34 -22.21 13.37
N MET A 13 56.82 -21.99 14.59
CA MET A 13 56.02 -21.73 15.78
C MET A 13 55.32 -20.37 15.62
N ILE A 14 54.31 -20.29 14.73
CA ILE A 14 53.37 -19.19 14.76
C ILE A 14 52.40 -19.49 15.90
N SER A 15 52.85 -19.10 17.09
CA SER A 15 52.02 -18.88 18.26
C SER A 15 50.71 -18.23 17.82
N CYS A 16 49.58 -18.87 18.15
CA CYS A 16 48.24 -18.36 17.91
C CYS A 16 48.02 -17.07 18.72
N HIS A 17 48.59 -15.95 18.26
CA HIS A 17 48.09 -14.63 18.61
C HIS A 17 46.80 -14.43 17.79
N LYS A 18 45.69 -14.97 18.30
CA LYS A 18 44.36 -14.50 17.90
C LYS A 18 44.28 -13.04 18.29
N LYS A 19 44.73 -12.15 17.41
CA LYS A 19 44.30 -10.75 17.44
C LYS A 19 42.78 -10.82 17.33
N LYS A 20 42.10 -10.61 18.45
CA LYS A 20 40.68 -10.29 18.46
C LYS A 20 40.59 -8.98 17.70
N LEU A 21 40.34 -9.07 16.40
CA LEU A 21 39.91 -7.93 15.61
C LEU A 21 38.52 -7.63 16.15
N THR A 22 38.43 -6.61 17.00
CA THR A 22 37.15 -5.99 17.32
C THR A 22 36.68 -5.37 16.02
N GLU A 23 35.81 -6.07 15.30
CA GLU A 23 35.12 -5.51 14.16
C GLU A 23 34.20 -4.41 14.70
N VAL A 24 34.63 -3.17 14.51
CA VAL A 24 33.80 -2.01 14.78
C VAL A 24 32.77 -1.99 13.66
N VAL A 25 31.63 -2.63 13.90
CA VAL A 25 30.45 -2.43 13.06
C VAL A 25 29.98 -1.01 13.32
N GLU A 26 30.43 -0.07 12.49
CA GLU A 26 29.91 1.29 12.49
C GLU A 26 28.45 1.21 12.10
N VAL A 27 27.57 1.47 13.08
CA VAL A 27 26.14 1.65 12.81
C VAL A 27 26.04 2.95 12.00
N PRO A 28 25.63 2.90 10.72
CA PRO A 28 25.46 4.12 9.96
C PRO A 28 24.46 5.01 10.70
N LEU A 29 24.82 6.29 10.86
CA LEU A 29 23.91 7.29 11.41
C LEU A 29 22.58 7.23 10.64
N PRO A 30 21.43 7.41 11.31
CA PRO A 30 20.15 7.40 10.63
C PRO A 30 20.19 8.39 9.48
N ILE A 31 20.00 7.88 8.27
CA ILE A 31 19.88 8.68 7.05
C ILE A 31 18.76 9.68 7.34
N LYS A 32 19.07 10.97 7.19
CA LYS A 32 18.15 12.09 7.34
C LYS A 32 16.79 11.70 6.76
N GLU A 33 15.77 11.62 7.61
CA GLU A 33 14.40 11.30 7.19
C GLU A 33 14.02 12.22 6.02
N GLU A 34 13.91 11.61 4.84
CA GLU A 34 13.47 12.31 3.65
C GLU A 34 11.97 12.51 3.82
N LYS A 35 11.57 13.75 4.15
CA LYS A 35 10.16 14.10 4.29
C LYS A 35 9.47 13.89 2.94
N ILE A 36 8.71 12.81 2.83
CA ILE A 36 7.82 12.58 1.71
C ILE A 36 6.71 13.64 1.78
N GLU A 37 6.57 14.41 0.71
CA GLU A 37 5.48 15.37 0.59
C GLU A 37 4.18 14.59 0.33
N ILE A 38 3.20 14.76 1.23
CA ILE A 38 1.89 14.11 1.15
C ILE A 38 0.91 15.09 0.51
N GLY A 39 0.18 14.64 -0.52
CA GLY A 39 -0.83 15.44 -1.21
C GLY A 39 -2.11 15.69 -0.40
N ASP A 40 -3.07 16.37 -1.03
CA ASP A 40 -4.39 16.66 -0.44
C ASP A 40 -5.48 15.76 -1.07
N PRO A 41 -6.32 15.05 -0.28
CA PRO A 41 -7.44 14.29 -0.84
C PRO A 41 -8.44 15.12 -1.65
N ASP A 42 -8.58 16.42 -1.36
CA ASP A 42 -9.54 17.29 -2.04
C ASP A 42 -9.12 17.62 -3.49
N ASP A 43 -7.83 17.44 -3.81
CA ASP A 43 -7.27 17.70 -5.14
C ASP A 43 -7.44 16.51 -6.10
N VAL A 44 -7.80 15.33 -5.58
CA VAL A 44 -7.91 14.10 -6.37
C VAL A 44 -9.27 14.04 -7.07
N LYS A 45 -9.27 13.92 -8.40
CA LYS A 45 -10.49 13.82 -9.21
C LYS A 45 -10.38 12.72 -10.24
N ALA A 46 -11.46 11.96 -10.41
CA ALA A 46 -11.60 11.01 -11.49
C ALA A 46 -11.71 11.72 -12.86
N VAL A 47 -11.42 10.99 -13.93
CA VAL A 47 -11.80 11.39 -15.29
C VAL A 47 -13.31 11.48 -15.41
N GLU A 48 -13.78 12.24 -16.39
CA GLU A 48 -15.21 12.43 -16.66
C GLU A 48 -15.95 11.08 -16.81
N GLY A 49 -17.08 10.95 -16.11
CA GLY A 49 -17.91 9.74 -16.10
C GLY A 49 -18.96 9.77 -15.00
N ALA A 50 -19.70 8.67 -14.84
CA ALA A 50 -20.80 8.57 -13.88
C ALA A 50 -20.33 8.30 -12.44
N PHE A 51 -19.09 7.83 -12.25
CA PHE A 51 -18.55 7.45 -10.96
C PHE A 51 -17.49 8.45 -10.48
N GLU A 52 -17.63 8.87 -9.23
CA GLU A 52 -16.69 9.77 -8.53
C GLU A 52 -16.12 9.07 -7.30
N LEU A 53 -14.98 9.57 -6.81
CA LEU A 53 -14.39 9.11 -5.56
C LEU A 53 -15.23 9.60 -4.37
N GLN A 54 -15.41 8.75 -3.37
CA GLN A 54 -16.01 9.13 -2.09
C GLN A 54 -15.13 10.15 -1.39
N LYS A 55 -15.67 11.35 -1.13
CA LYS A 55 -14.92 12.42 -0.47
C LYS A 55 -14.54 12.03 0.95
N LEU A 56 -13.26 12.14 1.28
CA LEU A 56 -12.79 11.98 2.65
C LEU A 56 -13.15 13.22 3.47
N SER A 57 -13.70 13.02 4.67
CA SER A 57 -14.00 14.10 5.62
C SER A 57 -12.78 14.52 6.47
N PHE A 58 -11.60 14.00 6.14
CA PHE A 58 -10.36 14.15 6.89
C PHE A 58 -9.13 14.07 5.96
N LYS A 59 -7.99 14.59 6.42
CA LYS A 59 -6.71 14.52 5.70
C LYS A 59 -6.05 13.14 5.86
N TYR A 60 -5.12 12.78 4.99
CA TYR A 60 -4.51 11.44 4.96
C TYR A 60 -3.84 11.00 6.27
N SER A 61 -3.27 11.92 7.04
CA SER A 61 -2.65 11.62 8.34
C SER A 61 -3.64 11.45 9.51
N ALA A 62 -4.95 11.67 9.29
CA ALA A 62 -5.94 11.70 10.37
C ALA A 62 -6.22 10.33 11.01
N LEU A 63 -5.72 9.24 10.42
CA LEU A 63 -5.88 7.87 10.93
C LEU A 63 -4.60 7.35 11.59
N GLU A 64 -3.57 8.17 11.72
CA GLU A 64 -2.37 7.80 12.47
C GLU A 64 -2.69 7.61 13.96
N PRO A 65 -2.05 6.63 14.63
CA PRO A 65 -0.97 5.76 14.14
C PRO A 65 -1.47 4.45 13.49
N ASN A 66 -2.78 4.29 13.28
CA ASN A 66 -3.35 3.02 12.80
C ASN A 66 -3.15 2.81 11.29
N ILE A 67 -3.22 3.89 10.52
CA ILE A 67 -2.91 3.89 9.08
C ILE A 67 -2.08 5.15 8.80
N ASP A 68 -0.89 4.98 8.24
CA ASP A 68 0.01 6.10 7.93
C ASP A 68 -0.47 6.91 6.72
N ALA A 69 -0.06 8.18 6.67
CA ALA A 69 -0.49 9.11 5.63
C ALA A 69 -0.10 8.68 4.21
N LEU A 70 1.08 8.06 4.01
CA LEU A 70 1.55 7.62 2.69
C LEU A 70 0.72 6.45 2.17
N THR A 71 0.35 5.52 3.06
CA THR A 71 -0.58 4.43 2.75
C THR A 71 -1.94 5.00 2.35
N MET A 72 -2.49 5.94 3.11
CA MET A 72 -3.78 6.56 2.79
C MET A 72 -3.76 7.30 1.44
N GLU A 73 -2.71 8.09 1.18
CA GLU A 73 -2.55 8.79 -0.10
C GLU A 73 -2.43 7.80 -1.27
N THR A 74 -1.57 6.79 -1.15
CA THR A 74 -1.38 5.81 -2.21
C THR A 74 -2.65 4.99 -2.46
N HIS A 75 -3.37 4.62 -1.41
CA HIS A 75 -4.61 3.85 -1.52
C HIS A 75 -5.73 4.66 -2.18
N TYR A 76 -5.88 5.93 -1.81
CA TYR A 76 -6.93 6.80 -2.34
C TYR A 76 -6.56 7.40 -3.71
N ALA A 77 -5.44 8.13 -3.79
CA ALA A 77 -5.05 8.91 -4.96
C ALA A 77 -4.47 8.07 -6.11
N LYS A 78 -4.08 6.81 -5.86
CA LYS A 78 -3.59 5.92 -6.92
C LYS A 78 -4.52 4.74 -7.15
N HIS A 79 -4.71 3.87 -6.16
CA HIS A 79 -5.47 2.63 -6.39
C HIS A 79 -6.96 2.87 -6.62
N TYR A 80 -7.63 3.59 -5.71
CA TYR A 80 -9.04 3.91 -5.85
C TYR A 80 -9.32 4.80 -7.06
N LEU A 81 -8.50 5.83 -7.27
CA LEU A 81 -8.57 6.67 -8.46
C LEU A 81 -8.46 5.85 -9.76
N ASN A 82 -7.49 4.93 -9.85
CA ASN A 82 -7.29 4.12 -11.05
C ASN A 82 -8.50 3.21 -11.33
N TYR A 83 -9.05 2.54 -10.32
CA TYR A 83 -10.27 1.75 -10.50
C TYR A 83 -11.44 2.60 -11.00
N THR A 84 -11.61 3.80 -10.42
CA THR A 84 -12.68 4.72 -10.81
C THR A 84 -12.52 5.19 -12.27
N ASN A 85 -11.29 5.56 -12.66
CA ASN A 85 -11.01 6.04 -14.02
C ASN A 85 -11.23 4.96 -15.07
N ASN A 86 -10.73 3.75 -14.81
CA ASN A 86 -10.90 2.63 -15.72
C ASN A 86 -12.37 2.19 -15.79
N LEU A 87 -13.11 2.23 -14.68
CA LEU A 87 -14.54 1.97 -14.69
C LEU A 87 -15.29 2.97 -15.57
N ASN A 88 -15.06 4.28 -15.40
CA ASN A 88 -15.68 5.31 -16.24
C ASN A 88 -15.34 5.12 -17.73
N THR A 89 -14.09 4.79 -18.04
CA THR A 89 -13.63 4.52 -19.40
C THR A 89 -14.35 3.31 -20.00
N ASN A 90 -14.41 2.19 -19.27
CA ASN A 90 -15.02 0.94 -19.73
C ASN A 90 -16.52 1.05 -19.98
N LEU A 91 -17.18 1.99 -19.30
CA LEU A 91 -18.61 2.17 -19.40
C LEU A 91 -19.03 3.19 -20.45
N THR A 92 -18.09 3.98 -20.98
CA THR A 92 -18.38 5.02 -21.97
C THR A 92 -19.00 4.41 -23.24
N GLY A 93 -20.18 4.91 -23.62
CA GLY A 93 -20.95 4.43 -24.77
C GLY A 93 -21.68 3.09 -24.56
N THR A 94 -21.59 2.49 -23.37
CA THR A 94 -22.28 1.24 -23.05
C THR A 94 -23.69 1.49 -22.49
N GLU A 95 -24.56 0.49 -22.54
CA GLU A 95 -25.87 0.54 -21.86
C GLU A 95 -25.76 0.63 -20.33
N LEU A 96 -24.59 0.31 -19.78
CA LEU A 96 -24.32 0.31 -18.35
C LEU A 96 -23.87 1.68 -17.82
N GLN A 97 -23.54 2.63 -18.70
CA GLN A 97 -22.90 3.91 -18.33
C GLN A 97 -23.54 4.67 -17.17
N ASN A 98 -24.88 4.70 -17.13
CA ASN A 98 -25.64 5.48 -16.15
C ASN A 98 -26.32 4.58 -15.09
N ASN A 99 -25.92 3.32 -14.97
CA ASN A 99 -26.46 2.42 -13.97
C ASN A 99 -25.75 2.65 -12.63
N ALA A 100 -26.47 2.41 -11.52
CA ALA A 100 -25.84 2.30 -10.21
C ALA A 100 -24.80 1.16 -10.18
N ILE A 101 -23.75 1.31 -9.38
CA ILE A 101 -22.64 0.33 -9.32
C ILE A 101 -23.14 -1.08 -8.98
N GLU A 102 -24.13 -1.22 -8.10
CA GLU A 102 -24.71 -2.50 -7.70
C GLU A 102 -25.41 -3.18 -8.87
N ASN A 103 -26.04 -2.41 -9.76
CA ASN A 103 -26.69 -2.95 -10.95
C ASN A 103 -25.67 -3.42 -11.98
N ILE A 104 -24.56 -2.70 -12.11
CA ILE A 104 -23.43 -3.12 -12.95
C ILE A 104 -22.88 -4.44 -12.42
N LEU A 105 -22.58 -4.54 -11.12
CA LEU A 105 -22.06 -5.76 -10.49
C LEU A 105 -23.02 -6.95 -10.62
N LYS A 106 -24.34 -6.74 -10.51
CA LYS A 106 -25.35 -7.79 -10.68
C LYS A 106 -25.45 -8.32 -12.11
N LYS A 107 -25.25 -7.45 -13.10
CA LYS A 107 -25.31 -7.79 -14.54
C LYS A 107 -23.94 -8.16 -15.11
N LEU A 108 -22.92 -8.26 -14.26
CA LEU A 108 -21.56 -8.37 -14.72
C LEU A 108 -21.26 -9.77 -15.24
N GLU A 109 -20.82 -9.83 -16.50
CA GLU A 109 -20.32 -11.06 -17.09
C GLU A 109 -18.92 -11.39 -16.54
N LEU A 110 -18.79 -12.54 -15.88
CA LEU A 110 -17.56 -12.90 -15.14
C LEU A 110 -16.34 -13.12 -16.04
N ASN A 111 -16.54 -13.31 -17.35
CA ASN A 111 -15.48 -13.42 -18.35
C ASN A 111 -14.89 -12.05 -18.75
N ASN A 112 -15.60 -10.94 -18.51
CA ASN A 112 -15.07 -9.60 -18.68
C ASN A 112 -14.25 -9.21 -17.45
N ALA A 113 -13.03 -9.74 -17.37
CA ALA A 113 -12.14 -9.54 -16.22
C ALA A 113 -11.85 -8.06 -15.96
N ASP A 114 -11.73 -7.25 -17.00
CA ASP A 114 -11.37 -5.84 -16.87
C ASP A 114 -12.52 -5.03 -16.22
N LEU A 115 -13.74 -5.14 -16.75
CA LEU A 115 -14.89 -4.50 -16.12
C LEU A 115 -15.13 -5.06 -14.70
N ARG A 116 -14.98 -6.38 -14.50
CA ARG A 116 -15.11 -7.02 -13.19
C ARG A 116 -14.19 -6.40 -12.15
N ASN A 117 -12.90 -6.32 -12.49
CA ASN A 117 -11.88 -5.90 -11.56
C ASN A 117 -12.03 -4.41 -11.22
N ASN A 118 -12.34 -3.57 -12.20
CA ASN A 118 -12.51 -2.13 -11.98
C ASN A 118 -13.84 -1.79 -11.28
N ALA A 119 -14.96 -2.45 -11.64
CA ALA A 119 -16.23 -2.27 -10.95
C ALA A 119 -16.17 -2.75 -9.48
N GLY A 120 -15.61 -3.94 -9.25
CA GLY A 120 -15.40 -4.46 -7.89
C GLY A 120 -14.40 -3.62 -7.09
N GLY A 121 -13.32 -3.18 -7.74
CA GLY A 121 -12.33 -2.27 -7.15
C GLY A 121 -12.98 -0.97 -6.69
N TYR A 122 -13.73 -0.31 -7.56
CA TYR A 122 -14.47 0.90 -7.23
C TYR A 122 -15.45 0.68 -6.06
N TYR A 123 -16.30 -0.35 -6.13
CA TYR A 123 -17.29 -0.63 -5.10
C TYR A 123 -16.66 -0.87 -3.73
N ASN A 124 -15.64 -1.73 -3.67
CA ASN A 124 -14.99 -2.09 -2.41
C ASN A 124 -14.27 -0.90 -1.77
N HIS A 125 -13.61 -0.06 -2.56
CA HIS A 125 -12.91 1.12 -2.04
C HIS A 125 -13.88 2.22 -1.62
N THR A 126 -14.97 2.41 -2.37
CA THR A 126 -16.05 3.33 -1.98
C THR A 126 -16.60 2.94 -0.62
N LEU A 127 -16.93 1.64 -0.43
CA LEU A 127 -17.38 1.11 0.86
C LEU A 127 -16.32 1.29 1.95
N TYR A 128 -15.05 0.99 1.66
CA TYR A 128 -13.96 1.12 2.63
C TYR A 128 -13.83 2.55 3.14
N PHE A 129 -13.69 3.53 2.24
CA PHE A 129 -13.50 4.94 2.62
C PHE A 129 -14.75 5.56 3.26
N ASP A 130 -15.96 5.13 2.86
CA ASP A 130 -17.20 5.59 3.48
C ASP A 130 -17.35 5.10 4.95
N ASN A 131 -16.73 3.98 5.29
CA ASN A 131 -16.75 3.40 6.65
C ASN A 131 -15.56 3.81 7.52
N LEU A 132 -14.65 4.65 7.03
CA LEU A 132 -13.55 5.18 7.83
C LEU A 132 -13.93 6.45 8.57
N SER A 133 -13.40 6.60 9.78
CA SER A 133 -13.57 7.79 10.62
C SER A 133 -12.29 8.05 11.39
N SER A 134 -11.87 9.32 11.46
CA SER A 134 -10.80 9.78 12.35
C SER A 134 -11.22 9.87 13.82
N LYS A 135 -12.50 9.63 14.10
CA LYS A 135 -13.07 9.58 15.45
C LYS A 135 -13.55 8.18 15.75
N SER A 136 -13.07 7.62 16.85
CA SER A 136 -13.57 6.36 17.37
C SER A 136 -15.03 6.50 17.79
N THR A 137 -15.83 5.49 17.45
CA THR A 137 -17.22 5.37 17.87
C THR A 137 -17.48 3.94 18.33
N VAL A 138 -18.54 3.75 19.10
CA VAL A 138 -19.00 2.42 19.54
C VAL A 138 -20.36 2.14 18.91
N PRO A 139 -20.62 0.90 18.45
CA PRO A 139 -21.93 0.51 17.94
C PRO A 139 -23.04 0.87 18.96
N GLN A 140 -24.19 1.33 18.47
CA GLN A 140 -25.35 1.71 19.30
C GLN A 140 -26.60 0.88 18.95
N ASP A 141 -27.62 0.98 19.81
CA ASP A 141 -28.99 0.52 19.58
C ASP A 141 -29.10 -0.94 19.10
N THR A 142 -29.80 -1.14 17.99
CA THR A 142 -30.07 -2.45 17.39
C THR A 142 -28.79 -3.14 16.94
N LEU A 143 -27.78 -2.39 16.48
CA LEU A 143 -26.49 -2.96 16.08
C LEU A 143 -25.71 -3.45 17.31
N ALA A 144 -25.59 -2.65 18.36
CA ALA A 144 -24.94 -3.06 19.60
C ALA A 144 -25.62 -4.29 20.21
N SER A 145 -26.95 -4.31 20.19
CA SER A 145 -27.75 -5.43 20.68
C SER A 145 -27.54 -6.70 19.86
N ALA A 146 -27.36 -6.58 18.54
CA ALA A 146 -27.11 -7.74 17.66
C ALA A 146 -25.71 -8.33 17.85
N ILE A 147 -24.69 -7.50 18.11
CA ILE A 147 -23.30 -7.94 18.32
C ILE A 147 -23.14 -8.69 19.66
N ASN A 148 -23.86 -8.26 20.71
CA ASN A 148 -23.70 -8.80 22.07
C ASN A 148 -24.68 -9.95 22.40
N LYS A 149 -25.33 -10.55 21.41
CA LYS A 149 -26.14 -11.76 21.59
C LYS A 149 -25.25 -13.00 21.64
#